data_AF-A0A7W2X6D3-F1
#
_entry.id   AF-A0A7W2X6D3-F1
#
_cell.length_a   1.000
_cell.length_b   1.000
_cell.length_c   1.000
_cell.angle_alpha   90.00
_cell.angle_beta   90.00
_cell.angle_gamma   90.00
#
_symmetry.space_group_name_H-M   'P 1'
#
loop_
_entity.id
_entity.type
_entity.pdbx_description
1 polymer ?
#
loop_
_entity_poly.entity_id
_entity_poly.type
_entity_poly.pdbx_seq_one_letter_code
_entity_poly.pdbx_strand_id
1 'polypeptide(L)' 'MDFDLLVFRGPFGSFVDYRSYTGRVPPEISAIEIDGEKYSLSLYQYQGGMYLVAHQEKMESEPLDLAINEFRPSPLN' A
#
# COMPACT_ATOMS: atom_id res chain seq x y z
N MET A 1 7.13 0.62 -15.15
CA MET A 1 6.93 1.77 -14.26
C MET A 1 6.99 1.20 -12.86
N ASP A 2 7.82 1.79 -12.02
CA ASP A 2 7.99 1.36 -10.63
C ASP A 2 7.15 2.26 -9.74
N PHE A 3 6.45 1.64 -8.80
CA PHE A 3 5.55 2.30 -7.87
C PHE A 3 6.02 2.07 -6.45
N ASP A 4 5.76 3.04 -5.60
CA ASP A 4 6.00 2.92 -4.18
C ASP A 4 4.84 2.18 -3.51
N LEU A 5 5.14 1.02 -2.92
CA LEU A 5 4.15 0.16 -2.27
C LEU A 5 4.36 0.18 -0.75
N LEU A 6 3.33 0.62 -0.03
CA LEU A 6 3.24 0.44 1.41
C LEU A 6 2.62 -0.93 1.72
N VAL A 7 3.25 -1.71 2.59
CA VAL A 7 2.83 -3.06 2.95
C VAL A 7 2.44 -3.12 4.42
N PHE A 8 1.20 -3.53 4.67
CA PHE A 8 0.63 -3.64 6.00
C PHE A 8 0.23 -5.08 6.29
N ARG A 9 0.64 -5.59 7.47
CA ARG A 9 0.40 -6.96 7.92
C ARG A 9 -0.23 -6.98 9.31
N GLY A 10 -1.13 -7.94 9.54
CA GLY A 10 -1.70 -8.21 10.86
C GLY A 10 -2.87 -7.29 11.26
N PRO A 11 -3.39 -7.49 12.48
CA PRO A 11 -4.58 -6.79 12.96
C PRO A 11 -4.30 -5.29 13.01
N PHE A 12 -5.26 -4.51 12.52
CA PHE A 12 -5.20 -3.04 12.35
C PHE A 12 -4.25 -2.54 11.25
N GLY A 13 -3.66 -3.44 10.45
CA GLY A 13 -2.70 -3.05 9.41
C GLY A 13 -1.47 -2.43 10.03
N SER A 14 -0.67 -3.21 10.75
CA SER A 14 0.64 -2.74 11.22
C SER A 14 1.52 -2.51 10.00
N PHE A 15 2.12 -1.32 9.87
CA PHE A 15 3.08 -1.05 8.79
C PHE A 15 4.28 -1.96 8.97
N VAL A 16 4.59 -2.74 7.94
CA VAL A 16 5.70 -3.70 8.00
C VAL A 16 6.79 -3.34 7.02
N ASP A 17 6.44 -2.80 5.85
CA ASP A 17 7.44 -2.58 4.82
C ASP A 17 7.06 -1.51 3.79
N TYR A 18 8.09 -0.90 3.22
CA TYR A 18 8.01 -0.03 2.05
C TYR A 18 8.95 -0.59 0.99
N ARG A 19 8.40 -0.88 -0.19
CA ARG A 19 9.17 -1.46 -1.28
C ARG A 19 8.72 -0.95 -2.64
N SER A 20 9.65 -0.93 -3.59
CA SER A 20 9.33 -0.67 -4.98
C SER A 20 8.57 -1.87 -5.58
N TYR A 21 7.49 -1.58 -6.27
CA TYR A 21 6.61 -2.56 -6.92
C TYR A 21 6.53 -2.27 -8.41
N THR A 22 6.92 -3.24 -9.23
CA THR A 22 6.78 -3.20 -10.68
C THR A 22 5.59 -4.08 -11.07
N GLY A 23 4.50 -3.48 -11.54
CA GLY A 23 3.32 -4.26 -11.91
C GLY A 23 2.14 -3.43 -12.36
N ARG A 24 0.94 -4.01 -12.28
CA ARG A 24 -0.32 -3.30 -12.50
C ARG A 24 -0.84 -2.73 -11.19
N VAL A 25 -1.68 -1.69 -11.28
CA VAL A 25 -2.32 -1.07 -10.13
C VAL A 25 -3.84 -1.28 -10.20
N PRO A 26 -4.59 -1.11 -9.10
CA PRO A 26 -6.05 -1.16 -9.16
C PRO A 26 -6.60 -0.09 -10.11
N PRO A 27 -7.67 -0.38 -10.89
CA PRO A 27 -8.52 -1.57 -10.80
C PRO A 27 -8.05 -2.78 -11.63
N GLU A 28 -6.92 -2.72 -12.35
CA GLU A 28 -6.47 -3.82 -13.21
C GLU A 28 -6.06 -5.09 -12.43
N ILE A 29 -5.64 -4.90 -11.19
CA ILE A 29 -5.32 -5.96 -10.24
C ILE A 29 -5.79 -5.54 -8.84
N SER A 30 -6.30 -6.49 -8.07
CA SER A 30 -6.85 -6.27 -6.74
C SER A 30 -6.11 -7.03 -5.64
N ALA A 31 -5.13 -7.88 -6.00
CA ALA A 31 -4.35 -8.64 -5.06
C ALA A 31 -2.96 -8.99 -5.65
N ILE A 32 -1.95 -9.05 -4.79
CA ILE A 32 -0.58 -9.42 -5.12
C ILE A 32 -0.06 -10.44 -4.12
N GLU A 33 1.02 -11.12 -4.47
CA GLU A 33 1.73 -12.03 -3.56
C GLU A 33 3.09 -11.42 -3.20
N ILE A 34 3.38 -11.33 -1.91
CA ILE A 34 4.62 -10.77 -1.36
C ILE A 34 5.17 -11.81 -0.39
N ASP A 35 6.40 -12.28 -0.62
CA ASP A 35 7.09 -13.25 0.24
C ASP A 35 6.28 -14.55 0.49
N GLY A 36 5.48 -14.97 -0.51
CA GLY A 36 4.61 -16.15 -0.44
C GLY A 36 3.27 -15.93 0.28
N GLU A 37 3.00 -14.70 0.72
CA GLU A 37 1.74 -14.32 1.36
C GLU A 37 0.90 -13.45 0.42
N LYS A 38 -0.43 -13.66 0.43
CA LYS A 38 -1.35 -12.87 -0.40
C LYS A 38 -1.74 -11.58 0.31
N TYR A 39 -1.74 -10.49 -0.44
CA TYR A 39 -2.16 -9.17 -0.01
C TYR A 39 -3.22 -8.63 -0.98
N SER A 40 -4.24 -7.96 -0.44
CA SER A 40 -5.14 -7.13 -1.23
C SER A 40 -4.40 -5.86 -1.63
N LEU A 41 -4.53 -5.46 -2.89
CA LEU A 41 -3.94 -4.24 -3.41
C LEU A 41 -5.03 -3.18 -3.54
N SER A 42 -4.79 -2.00 -3.01
CA SER A 42 -5.76 -0.91 -2.99
C SER A 42 -5.09 0.43 -3.17
N LEU A 43 -5.88 1.42 -3.60
CA LEU A 43 -5.44 2.79 -3.69
C LEU A 43 -5.97 3.58 -2.50
N TYR A 44 -5.08 4.31 -1.84
CA TYR A 44 -5.43 5.20 -0.74
C TYR A 44 -5.21 6.65 -1.15
N GLN A 45 -6.22 7.50 -0.94
CA GLN A 45 -6.13 8.92 -1.26
C GLN A 45 -5.73 9.70 -0.01
N TYR A 46 -4.61 10.41 -0.07
CA TYR A 46 -4.12 11.24 1.03
C TYR A 46 -3.56 12.57 0.52
N GLN A 47 -4.01 13.69 1.08
CA GLN A 47 -3.58 15.05 0.69
C GLN A 47 -3.57 15.32 -0.83
N GLY A 48 -4.49 14.71 -1.59
CA GLY A 48 -4.59 14.88 -3.04
C GLY A 48 -3.69 13.96 -3.88
N GLY A 49 -2.84 13.14 -3.25
CA GLY A 49 -2.09 12.07 -3.90
C GLY A 49 -2.79 10.72 -3.75
N MET A 50 -2.54 9.82 -4.71
CA MET A 50 -2.98 8.43 -4.66
C MET A 50 -1.79 7.55 -4.30
N TYR A 51 -1.93 6.67 -3.32
CA TYR A 51 -0.84 5.81 -2.83
C TYR A 51 -1.21 4.35 -3.00
N LEU A 52 -0.23 3.55 -3.42
CA LEU A 52 -0.42 2.12 -3.58
C LEU A 52 -0.21 1.41 -2.25
N VAL A 53 -1.19 0.59 -1.85
CA VAL A 53 -1.12 -0.08 -0.57
C VAL A 53 -1.51 -1.55 -0.68
N ALA A 54 -0.67 -2.42 -0.13
CA ALA A 54 -0.89 -3.84 0.06
C ALA A 54 -1.29 -4.14 1.51
N HIS A 55 -2.39 -4.86 1.71
CA HIS A 55 -2.92 -5.18 3.02
C HIS A 55 -3.59 -6.54 3.07
N GLN A 56 -3.43 -7.27 4.18
CA GLN A 56 -4.11 -8.57 4.38
C GLN A 56 -5.46 -8.43 5.10
N GLU A 57 -5.59 -7.40 5.92
CA GLU A 57 -6.80 -7.08 6.67
C GLU A 57 -7.26 -5.66 6.36
N LYS A 58 -8.51 -5.35 6.68
CA LYS A 58 -9.08 -4.02 6.47
C LYS A 58 -8.26 -2.98 7.24
N MET A 59 -7.59 -2.09 6.53
CA MET A 59 -6.80 -1.01 7.13
C MET A 59 -7.67 0.13 7.63
N GLU A 60 -7.19 0.78 8.68
CA GLU A 60 -7.71 2.06 9.18
C GLU A 60 -6.88 3.22 8.63
N SER A 61 -7.48 4.41 8.57
CA SER A 61 -6.82 5.61 8.00
C SER A 61 -5.61 6.08 8.84
N GLU A 62 -5.66 5.95 10.16
CA GLU A 62 -4.61 6.50 11.04
C GLU A 62 -3.22 5.85 10.82
N PRO A 63 -3.08 4.51 10.77
CA PRO A 63 -1.80 3.87 10.41
C PRO A 63 -1.29 4.23 9.01
N LEU A 64 -2.21 4.43 8.05
CA LEU A 64 -1.87 4.81 6.67
C LEU A 64 -1.28 6.21 6.60
N ASP A 65 -1.95 7.17 7.25
CA ASP A 65 -1.51 8.55 7.31
C ASP A 65 -0.14 8.67 7.97
N LEU A 66 0.08 7.92 9.06
CA LEU A 66 1.39 7.86 9.72
C LEU A 66 2.47 7.32 8.78
N ALA A 67 2.23 6.19 8.11
CA ALA A 67 3.18 5.60 7.18
C ALA A 67 3.47 6.52 5.98
N ILE A 68 2.46 7.18 5.41
CA ILE A 68 2.67 8.10 4.30
C ILE A 68 3.52 9.30 4.73
N ASN A 69 3.28 9.86 5.93
CA ASN A 69 4.08 10.97 6.45
C ASN A 69 5.53 10.57 6.80
N GLU A 70 5.72 9.36 7.31
CA GLU A 70 7.03 8.83 7.71
C GLU A 70 7.89 8.44 6.51
N PHE A 71 7.36 7.61 5.61
CA PHE A 71 8.11 7.03 4.50
C PHE A 71 8.08 7.89 3.23
N ARG A 72 7.14 8.84 3.14
CA ARG A 72 6.97 9.77 2.01
C ARG A 72 7.01 9.06 0.64
N PRO A 73 6.20 8.01 0.43
CA PRO A 73 6.12 7.36 -0.87
C PRO A 73 5.72 8.34 -1.96
N SER A 74 6.16 8.09 -3.18
CA SER A 74 5.79 8.85 -4.36
C SER A 74 4.32 8.55 -4.70
N PRO A 75 3.46 9.57 -4.82
CA PRO A 75 2.08 9.34 -5.20
C PRO A 75 1.99 8.95 -6.68
N LEU A 76 0.96 8.17 -7.02
CA LEU A 76 0.74 7.53 -8.32
C LEU A 76 0.20 8.45 -9.43
N ASN A 77 -0.13 9.69 -9.09
CA ASN A 77 -0.79 10.74 -9.89
C ASN A 77 -0.94 10.46 -11.39
#